data_AF-A0A3R7BBB7-F1
#
_entry.id   AF-A0A3R7BBB7-F1
#
_cell.length_a   1.000
_cell.length_b   1.000
_cell.length_c   1.000
_cell.angle_alpha   90.00
_cell.angle_beta   90.00
_cell.angle_gamma   90.00
#
_symmetry.space_group_name_H-M   'P 1'
#
loop_
_entity.id
_entity.type
_entity.pdbx_description
1 polymer ?
#
loop_
_entity_poly.entity_id
_entity_poly.type
_entity_poly.pdbx_seq_one_letter_code
_entity_poly.pdbx_strand_id
1 'polypeptide(L)'
;MSSVDLNGIIPSKGKGKGHTKGGAAANAKSGDSLYTWNEDRVNEVRSNKQWSHDPKYFRRVQVSPSATMKMLSHAQSGVEKGMSSPGGKPVEIMGLLLGRPSTDPANLNTLIVTDAFPLPIEGAETKVLADDQEVMNYMISLGEAIETTRKEKFMGWYHSHPFDVEVTSHCFLSSTDLSTQLQWQRSEDPHGNPWLAIVIDPLRSLAKKRPEMGAFRAYPPEFAAPVNETPDGQIVTDDTARVERWGSCWNRYCTQVLVGDNSTRLFVIRYYALEIEYFMSTLGANVLGVLSEKFLWMRTLSSTPTLERENRERFSERIGGLATKLDGCEASVGNAKGYSCTSLTM
;
A
#
# COMPACT_ATOMS: atom_id res chain seq x y z
N MET A 1 69.10 28.48 19.27
CA MET A 1 69.16 29.89 18.84
C MET A 1 68.91 29.90 17.33
N SER A 2 67.65 29.97 16.89
CA SER A 2 66.84 31.19 16.73
C SER A 2 67.13 31.92 15.42
N SER A 3 66.21 31.84 14.45
CA SER A 3 65.49 32.97 13.82
C SER A 3 64.86 32.52 12.49
N VAL A 4 63.53 32.39 12.39
CA VAL A 4 62.50 33.36 11.92
C VAL A 4 62.83 34.11 10.60
N ASP A 5 62.19 33.63 9.52
CA ASP A 5 61.12 34.28 8.75
C ASP A 5 61.28 35.55 7.87
N LEU A 6 60.58 35.44 6.72
CA LEU A 6 59.70 36.41 6.01
C LEU A 6 60.25 37.34 4.91
N ASN A 7 59.67 37.14 3.70
CA ASN A 7 58.91 38.10 2.85
C ASN A 7 59.40 38.39 1.41
N GLY A 8 58.40 38.42 0.49
CA GLY A 8 58.37 39.27 -0.72
C GLY A 8 58.30 38.54 -2.08
N ILE A 9 57.15 38.07 -2.58
CA ILE A 9 56.15 38.77 -3.45
C ILE A 9 56.51 38.87 -4.98
N ILE A 10 55.92 37.94 -5.80
CA ILE A 10 55.16 38.05 -7.10
C ILE A 10 55.87 38.65 -8.37
N PRO A 11 55.52 38.39 -9.69
CA PRO A 11 54.45 37.59 -10.38
C PRO A 11 54.86 36.68 -11.59
N SER A 12 53.97 35.79 -12.09
CA SER A 12 53.15 35.98 -13.33
C SER A 12 52.66 34.70 -14.04
N LYS A 13 51.42 34.80 -14.58
CA LYS A 13 50.74 34.01 -15.67
C LYS A 13 50.39 32.54 -15.35
N GLY A 14 49.23 31.98 -15.68
CA GLY A 14 48.06 32.42 -16.42
C GLY A 14 47.21 31.19 -16.82
N LYS A 15 45.98 31.11 -16.30
CA LYS A 15 44.76 30.42 -16.79
C LYS A 15 44.83 29.00 -17.40
N GLY A 16 44.30 28.03 -16.65
CA GLY A 16 43.56 26.87 -17.16
C GLY A 16 42.33 26.61 -16.27
N LYS A 17 41.12 26.83 -16.80
CA LYS A 17 39.84 26.65 -16.06
C LYS A 17 39.52 25.16 -15.92
N GLY A 18 39.74 24.59 -14.73
CA GLY A 18 39.09 23.36 -14.29
C GLY A 18 37.78 23.70 -13.57
N HIS A 19 36.66 23.19 -14.07
CA HIS A 19 35.37 23.27 -13.39
C HIS A 19 35.41 22.44 -12.11
N THR A 20 35.36 23.10 -10.96
CA THR A 20 35.08 22.50 -9.66
C THR A 20 33.61 22.08 -9.60
N LYS A 21 33.32 20.77 -9.63
CA LYS A 21 32.09 20.24 -9.04
C LYS A 21 32.40 19.91 -7.57
N GLY A 22 32.14 20.89 -6.71
CA GLY A 22 32.07 20.69 -5.28
C GLY A 22 30.79 19.94 -4.90
N GLY A 23 30.92 19.12 -3.86
CA GLY A 23 29.86 18.90 -2.87
C GLY A 23 28.57 18.23 -3.34
N ALA A 24 28.62 16.93 -3.60
CA ALA A 24 27.45 16.04 -3.46
C ALA A 24 27.78 14.95 -2.43
N ALA A 25 28.18 15.37 -1.23
CA ALA A 25 28.40 14.51 -0.09
C ALA A 25 27.62 15.07 1.09
N ALA A 26 26.29 14.96 1.02
CA ALA A 26 25.40 15.01 2.17
C ALA A 26 23.99 14.63 1.71
N ASN A 27 23.39 13.69 2.44
CA ASN A 27 21.95 13.40 2.48
C ASN A 27 21.37 12.25 1.63
N ALA A 28 22.04 11.09 1.64
CA ALA A 28 21.35 9.80 1.48
C ALA A 28 21.71 8.92 2.68
N LYS A 29 20.82 8.80 3.68
CA LYS A 29 20.89 7.64 4.59
C LYS A 29 20.76 6.42 3.68
N SER A 30 21.80 5.60 3.56
CA SER A 30 21.79 4.49 2.61
C SER A 30 20.64 3.53 2.96
N GLY A 31 19.79 3.20 1.99
CA GLY A 31 18.74 2.19 2.18
C GLY A 31 19.28 0.84 2.67
N ASP A 32 20.59 0.63 2.55
CA ASP A 32 21.34 -0.50 3.10
C ASP A 32 21.15 -0.69 4.61
N SER A 33 20.97 0.39 5.39
CA SER A 33 20.76 0.27 6.84
C SER A 33 19.48 -0.51 7.18
N LEU A 34 18.45 -0.46 6.31
CA LEU A 34 17.19 -1.16 6.51
C LEU A 34 17.33 -2.67 6.34
N TYR A 35 18.34 -3.13 5.61
CA TYR A 35 18.67 -4.55 5.47
C TYR A 35 19.56 -5.08 6.59
N THR A 36 20.10 -4.22 7.46
CA THR A 36 20.89 -4.67 8.62
C THR A 36 19.98 -5.27 9.69
N TRP A 37 20.46 -6.36 10.31
CA TRP A 37 19.74 -7.07 11.36
C TRP A 37 20.42 -6.87 12.71
N ASN A 38 19.74 -6.20 13.64
CA ASN A 38 20.15 -6.09 15.03
C ASN A 38 19.10 -6.77 15.92
N GLU A 39 19.45 -7.96 16.41
CA GLU A 39 18.53 -8.82 17.15
C GLU A 39 18.09 -8.21 18.48
N ASP A 40 19.03 -7.61 19.22
CA ASP A 40 18.75 -6.98 20.52
C ASP A 40 17.72 -5.85 20.37
N ARG A 41 17.89 -5.01 19.34
CA ARG A 41 16.96 -3.90 19.06
C ARG A 41 15.58 -4.39 18.59
N VAL A 42 15.54 -5.42 17.74
CA VAL A 42 14.26 -6.01 17.33
C VAL A 42 13.54 -6.56 18.56
N ASN A 43 14.24 -7.31 19.42
CA ASN A 43 13.66 -7.89 20.62
C ASN A 43 13.21 -6.82 21.64
N GLU A 44 13.97 -5.73 21.79
CA GLU A 44 13.59 -4.57 22.59
C GLU A 44 12.27 -3.96 22.09
N VAL A 45 12.16 -3.66 20.79
CA VAL A 45 10.95 -3.08 20.18
C VAL A 45 9.75 -4.03 20.32
N ARG A 46 9.96 -5.33 20.06
CA ARG A 46 8.91 -6.36 20.19
C ARG A 46 8.45 -6.60 21.63
N SER A 47 9.33 -6.40 22.61
CA SER A 47 9.00 -6.56 24.03
C SER A 47 8.29 -5.33 24.58
N ASN A 48 8.69 -4.13 24.15
CA ASN A 48 8.10 -2.86 24.59
C ASN A 48 6.68 -2.65 24.07
N LYS A 49 6.34 -3.19 22.89
CA LYS A 49 4.98 -3.19 22.31
C LYS A 49 4.29 -1.81 22.38
N GLN A 50 5.01 -0.76 22.00
CA GLN A 50 4.52 0.62 22.15
C GLN A 50 3.20 0.88 21.42
N TRP A 51 2.93 0.14 20.34
CA TRP A 51 1.66 0.19 19.61
C TRP A 51 0.44 -0.34 20.38
N SER A 52 0.64 -1.05 21.49
CA SER A 52 -0.47 -1.43 22.38
C SER A 52 -1.00 -0.24 23.18
N HIS A 53 -0.20 0.83 23.36
CA HIS A 53 -0.61 2.04 24.09
C HIS A 53 -1.24 3.10 23.17
N ASP A 54 -0.81 3.18 21.91
CA ASP A 54 -1.34 4.10 20.91
C ASP A 54 -1.86 3.33 19.69
N PRO A 55 -3.19 3.28 19.47
CA PRO A 55 -3.78 2.65 18.29
C PRO A 55 -3.28 3.18 16.94
N LYS A 56 -2.81 4.44 16.88
CA LYS A 56 -2.25 5.11 15.68
C LYS A 56 -0.73 5.27 15.76
N TYR A 57 -0.07 4.38 16.52
CA TYR A 57 1.39 4.38 16.70
C TYR A 57 2.13 4.27 15.37
N PHE A 58 1.77 3.28 14.53
CA PHE A 58 2.39 3.12 13.21
C PHE A 58 1.79 4.11 12.22
N ARG A 59 2.65 4.79 11.47
CA ARG A 59 2.22 5.80 10.48
C ARG A 59 2.75 5.52 9.08
N ARG A 60 3.83 4.75 8.99
CA ARG A 60 4.55 4.49 7.75
C ARG A 60 4.83 3.02 7.58
N VAL A 61 4.90 2.60 6.32
CA VAL A 61 5.48 1.32 5.93
C VAL A 61 6.55 1.56 4.87
N GLN A 62 7.70 0.93 5.05
CA GLN A 62 8.78 0.89 4.07
C GLN A 62 8.75 -0.45 3.37
N VAL A 63 8.55 -0.45 2.05
CA VAL A 63 8.41 -1.67 1.25
C VAL A 63 9.59 -1.82 0.31
N SER A 64 10.19 -3.01 0.30
CA SER A 64 11.33 -3.30 -0.58
C SER A 64 10.89 -3.44 -2.05
N PRO A 65 11.82 -3.29 -3.01
CA PRO A 65 11.50 -3.45 -4.41
C PRO A 65 11.19 -4.92 -4.73
N SER A 66 11.84 -5.86 -4.04
CA SER A 66 11.57 -7.31 -4.18
C SER A 66 10.14 -7.64 -3.77
N ALA A 67 9.71 -7.19 -2.59
CA ALA A 67 8.35 -7.39 -2.11
C ALA A 67 7.35 -6.78 -3.09
N THR A 68 7.56 -5.52 -3.49
CA THR A 68 6.68 -4.82 -4.45
C THR A 68 6.55 -5.58 -5.77
N MET A 69 7.66 -6.01 -6.38
CA MET A 69 7.65 -6.74 -7.64
C MET A 69 6.97 -8.11 -7.51
N LYS A 70 7.23 -8.86 -6.44
CA LYS A 70 6.60 -10.17 -6.20
C LYS A 70 5.10 -10.02 -6.01
N MET A 71 4.65 -9.07 -5.20
CA MET A 71 3.22 -8.86 -4.97
C MET A 71 2.51 -8.42 -6.24
N LEU A 72 3.09 -7.48 -7.01
CA LEU A 72 2.50 -7.02 -8.28
C LEU A 72 2.47 -8.14 -9.33
N SER A 73 3.55 -8.91 -9.46
CA SER A 73 3.59 -10.06 -10.37
C SER A 73 2.55 -11.12 -9.99
N HIS A 74 2.35 -11.37 -8.70
CA HIS A 74 1.33 -12.29 -8.23
C HIS A 74 -0.08 -11.77 -8.53
N ALA A 75 -0.35 -10.49 -8.24
CA ALA A 75 -1.63 -9.86 -8.55
C ALA A 75 -1.95 -9.89 -10.05
N GLN A 76 -0.96 -9.63 -10.91
CA GLN A 76 -1.09 -9.77 -12.37
C GLN A 76 -1.41 -11.21 -12.79
N SER A 77 -0.78 -12.21 -12.18
CA SER A 77 -1.10 -13.61 -12.48
C SER A 77 -2.54 -13.99 -12.11
N GLY A 78 -3.09 -13.42 -11.03
CA GLY A 78 -4.50 -13.58 -10.65
C GLY A 78 -5.46 -12.99 -11.67
N VAL A 79 -5.14 -11.81 -12.20
CA VAL A 79 -5.87 -11.19 -13.32
C VAL A 79 -5.80 -12.09 -14.55
N GLU A 80 -4.62 -12.50 -15.00
CA GLU A 80 -4.44 -13.31 -16.21
C GLU A 80 -5.16 -14.65 -16.15
N LYS A 81 -5.10 -15.31 -14.98
CA LYS A 81 -5.78 -16.58 -14.73
C LYS A 81 -7.30 -16.42 -14.73
N GLY A 82 -7.81 -15.41 -14.04
CA GLY A 82 -9.23 -15.09 -14.02
C GLY A 82 -9.78 -14.75 -15.41
N MET A 83 -9.03 -13.97 -16.18
CA MET A 83 -9.37 -13.60 -17.56
C MET A 83 -9.34 -14.77 -18.53
N SER A 84 -8.53 -15.79 -18.27
CA SER A 84 -8.47 -17.00 -19.10
C SER A 84 -9.56 -18.01 -18.76
N SER A 85 -10.32 -17.78 -17.69
CA SER A 85 -11.41 -18.66 -17.25
C SER A 85 -12.74 -18.34 -17.96
N PRO A 86 -13.66 -19.32 -18.11
CA PRO A 86 -14.99 -19.07 -18.67
C PRO A 86 -15.73 -18.00 -17.86
N GLY A 87 -16.06 -16.86 -18.49
CA GLY A 87 -16.69 -15.72 -17.82
C GLY A 87 -15.74 -14.57 -17.48
N GLY A 88 -14.43 -14.72 -17.68
CA GLY A 88 -13.46 -13.63 -17.87
C GLY A 88 -13.45 -12.53 -16.80
N LYS A 89 -13.40 -12.89 -15.51
CA LYS A 89 -13.29 -11.91 -14.42
C LYS A 89 -11.95 -12.03 -13.70
N PRO A 90 -11.31 -10.93 -13.32
CA PRO A 90 -10.05 -10.99 -12.58
C PRO A 90 -10.31 -11.68 -11.24
N VAL A 91 -9.34 -12.50 -10.80
CA VAL A 91 -9.43 -13.20 -9.52
C VAL A 91 -8.53 -12.49 -8.52
N GLU A 92 -9.05 -12.28 -7.32
CA GLU A 92 -8.26 -11.75 -6.21
C GLU A 92 -7.29 -12.80 -5.71
N ILE A 93 -6.09 -12.35 -5.36
CA ILE A 93 -5.06 -13.19 -4.77
C ILE A 93 -4.74 -12.73 -3.36
N MET A 94 -4.00 -13.57 -2.64
CA MET A 94 -3.52 -13.24 -1.30
C MET A 94 -2.14 -13.81 -1.05
N GLY A 95 -1.37 -13.17 -0.18
CA GLY A 95 -0.09 -13.67 0.28
C GLY A 95 0.34 -13.11 1.63
N LEU A 96 1.48 -13.58 2.12
CA LEU A 96 2.08 -13.16 3.39
C LEU A 96 3.24 -12.18 3.16
N LEU A 97 3.41 -11.28 4.12
CA LEU A 97 4.47 -10.27 4.14
C LEU A 97 5.53 -10.64 5.17
N LEU A 98 6.79 -10.69 4.74
CA LEU A 98 7.94 -10.90 5.60
C LEU A 98 8.55 -9.55 5.97
N GLY A 99 8.87 -9.38 7.25
CA GLY A 99 9.50 -8.14 7.70
C GLY A 99 9.61 -8.01 9.21
N ARG A 100 9.67 -6.75 9.66
CA ARG A 100 9.85 -6.38 11.07
C ARG A 100 9.40 -4.94 11.36
N PRO A 101 9.14 -4.59 12.63
CA PRO A 101 9.11 -3.19 13.03
C PRO A 101 10.49 -2.55 12.87
N SER A 102 10.50 -1.24 12.62
CA SER A 102 11.73 -0.46 12.52
C SER A 102 12.51 -0.47 13.83
N THR A 103 13.83 -0.56 13.68
CA THR A 103 14.81 -0.49 14.78
C THR A 103 15.56 0.83 14.79
N ASP A 104 15.26 1.74 13.87
CA ASP A 104 15.85 3.08 13.84
C ASP A 104 15.18 3.94 14.92
N PRO A 105 15.92 4.45 15.93
CA PRO A 105 15.37 5.33 16.96
C PRO A 105 14.66 6.56 16.41
N ALA A 106 15.03 7.03 15.22
CA ALA A 106 14.38 8.17 14.57
C ALA A 106 13.04 7.81 13.91
N ASN A 107 12.77 6.51 13.67
CA ASN A 107 11.64 6.04 12.89
C ASN A 107 11.01 4.76 13.48
N LEU A 108 10.77 4.73 14.80
CA LEU A 108 10.17 3.57 15.48
C LEU A 108 8.69 3.33 15.12
N ASN A 109 8.02 4.33 14.53
CA ASN A 109 6.64 4.29 14.05
C ASN A 109 6.49 3.78 12.61
N THR A 110 7.50 3.08 12.10
CA THR A 110 7.55 2.55 10.73
C THR A 110 7.64 1.02 10.74
N LEU A 111 6.86 0.38 9.88
CA LEU A 111 6.95 -1.05 9.58
C LEU A 111 7.84 -1.27 8.36
N ILE A 112 8.66 -2.31 8.34
CA ILE A 112 9.58 -2.61 7.22
C ILE A 112 9.20 -3.95 6.62
N VAL A 113 8.78 -3.94 5.36
CA VAL A 113 8.48 -5.12 4.55
C VAL A 113 9.65 -5.40 3.64
N THR A 114 10.32 -6.53 3.87
CA THR A 114 11.51 -6.93 3.12
C THR A 114 11.20 -7.89 1.98
N ASP A 115 10.21 -8.75 2.15
CA ASP A 115 9.82 -9.72 1.12
C ASP A 115 8.32 -10.08 1.20
N ALA A 116 7.82 -10.73 0.15
CA ALA A 116 6.43 -11.20 0.08
C ALA A 116 6.36 -12.60 -0.54
N PHE A 117 5.40 -13.41 -0.07
CA PHE A 117 5.20 -14.78 -0.51
C PHE A 117 3.73 -15.02 -0.88
N PRO A 118 3.45 -15.57 -2.08
CA PRO A 118 2.08 -15.89 -2.48
C PRO A 118 1.52 -17.04 -1.65
N LEU A 119 0.22 -16.99 -1.33
CA LEU A 119 -0.52 -18.15 -0.85
C LEU A 119 -1.30 -18.77 -2.01
N PRO A 120 -1.49 -20.11 -2.04
CA PRO A 120 -2.23 -20.80 -3.08
C PRO A 120 -3.74 -20.64 -2.86
N ILE A 121 -4.22 -19.40 -2.80
CA ILE A 121 -5.61 -19.07 -2.52
C ILE A 121 -6.20 -18.41 -3.74
N GLU A 122 -7.32 -18.97 -4.19
CA GLU A 122 -8.11 -18.47 -5.31
C GLU A 122 -9.51 -18.20 -4.76
N GLY A 123 -9.87 -16.92 -4.56
CA GLY A 123 -11.16 -16.59 -3.99
C GLY A 123 -11.56 -15.16 -4.28
N ALA A 124 -12.85 -14.96 -4.56
CA ALA A 124 -13.50 -13.65 -4.60
C ALA A 124 -14.08 -13.35 -3.21
N GLU A 125 -13.60 -12.30 -2.51
CA GLU A 125 -14.09 -11.61 -1.28
C GLU A 125 -14.81 -12.38 -0.14
N THR A 126 -15.09 -13.69 -0.25
CA THR A 126 -16.17 -14.39 0.49
C THR A 126 -15.79 -15.75 1.05
N LYS A 127 -14.61 -16.30 0.71
CA LYS A 127 -14.13 -17.55 1.32
C LYS A 127 -13.02 -17.27 2.30
N VAL A 128 -13.44 -17.22 3.56
CA VAL A 128 -12.60 -17.11 4.75
C VAL A 128 -11.52 -18.18 4.74
N LEU A 129 -10.29 -17.74 5.00
CA LEU A 129 -9.02 -18.48 5.10
C LEU A 129 -8.99 -19.77 5.92
N ALA A 130 -10.03 -20.13 6.67
CA ALA A 130 -9.90 -21.03 7.81
C ALA A 130 -10.34 -22.48 7.57
N ASP A 131 -11.12 -22.79 6.52
CA ASP A 131 -11.65 -24.14 6.29
C ASP A 131 -10.83 -24.96 5.27
N ASP A 132 -9.83 -24.35 4.63
CA ASP A 132 -8.98 -25.05 3.67
C ASP A 132 -7.70 -25.56 4.35
N GLN A 133 -7.73 -26.83 4.75
CA GLN A 133 -6.61 -27.52 5.40
C GLN A 133 -5.32 -27.46 4.54
N GLU A 134 -5.44 -27.40 3.21
CA GLU A 134 -4.28 -27.34 2.31
C GLU A 134 -3.53 -26.01 2.44
N VAL A 135 -4.28 -24.91 2.52
CA VAL A 135 -3.72 -23.56 2.71
C VAL A 135 -3.04 -23.43 4.07
N MET A 136 -3.66 -23.95 5.12
CA MET A 136 -3.07 -23.97 6.46
C MET A 136 -1.76 -24.78 6.50
N ASN A 137 -1.74 -25.97 5.90
CA ASN A 137 -0.53 -26.79 5.80
C ASN A 137 0.57 -26.08 5.00
N TYR A 138 0.20 -25.40 3.91
CA TYR A 138 1.13 -24.59 3.13
C TYR A 138 1.74 -23.47 3.98
N MET A 139 0.91 -22.72 4.72
CA MET A 139 1.39 -21.66 5.61
C MET A 139 2.34 -22.15 6.69
N ILE A 140 2.05 -23.32 7.30
CA ILE A 140 2.93 -23.93 8.31
C ILE A 140 4.28 -24.31 7.68
N SER A 141 4.27 -25.05 6.57
CA SER A 141 5.50 -25.47 5.89
C SER A 141 6.34 -24.28 5.39
N LEU A 142 5.68 -23.23 4.90
CA LEU A 142 6.33 -21.98 4.51
C LEU A 142 6.93 -21.28 5.74
N GLY A 143 6.24 -21.23 6.87
CA GLY A 143 6.75 -20.71 8.13
C GLY A 143 8.03 -21.39 8.58
N GLU A 144 8.04 -22.73 8.62
CA GLU A 144 9.21 -23.53 9.00
C GLU A 144 10.42 -23.29 8.07
N ALA A 145 10.17 -23.20 6.75
CA ALA A 145 11.21 -22.92 5.78
C ALA A 145 11.79 -21.50 5.93
N ILE A 146 10.94 -20.51 6.23
CA ILE A 146 11.36 -19.14 6.47
C ILE A 146 12.17 -19.04 7.76
N GLU A 147 11.75 -19.66 8.86
CA GLU A 147 12.50 -19.66 10.12
C GLU A 147 13.90 -20.28 9.97
N THR A 148 14.06 -21.25 9.07
CA THR A 148 15.35 -21.88 8.78
C THR A 148 16.27 -20.98 7.95
N THR A 149 15.71 -20.14 7.06
CA THR A 149 16.48 -19.40 6.05
C THR A 149 16.60 -17.90 6.33
N ARG A 150 15.71 -17.34 7.16
CA ARG A 150 15.56 -15.91 7.42
C ARG A 150 15.35 -15.66 8.92
N LYS A 151 15.81 -14.50 9.39
CA LYS A 151 15.64 -14.07 10.79
C LYS A 151 14.33 -13.31 11.03
N GLU A 152 13.72 -12.83 9.94
CA GLU A 152 12.45 -12.11 9.97
C GLU A 152 11.29 -13.07 10.11
N LYS A 153 10.15 -12.54 10.57
CA LYS A 153 8.91 -13.31 10.71
C LYS A 153 7.85 -12.71 9.80
N PHE A 154 6.82 -13.51 9.49
CA PHE A 154 5.64 -12.97 8.86
C PHE A 154 5.02 -11.91 9.77
N MET A 155 4.71 -10.75 9.19
CA MET A 155 4.26 -9.58 9.94
C MET A 155 3.03 -8.92 9.30
N GLY A 156 2.37 -9.64 8.39
CA GLY A 156 1.29 -9.08 7.62
C GLY A 156 0.92 -9.94 6.43
N TRP A 157 -0.02 -9.42 5.68
CA TRP A 157 -0.56 -10.04 4.49
C TRP A 157 -0.82 -8.99 3.42
N TYR A 158 -0.91 -9.45 2.18
CA TYR A 158 -1.37 -8.62 1.09
C TYR A 158 -2.44 -9.35 0.29
N HIS A 159 -3.34 -8.60 -0.33
CA HIS A 159 -4.28 -9.10 -1.32
C HIS A 159 -4.46 -8.09 -2.45
N SER A 160 -5.13 -8.50 -3.51
CA SER A 160 -5.39 -7.65 -4.67
C SER A 160 -6.85 -7.27 -4.79
N HIS A 161 -7.11 -6.03 -5.18
CA HIS A 161 -8.41 -5.51 -5.61
C HIS A 161 -8.33 -5.16 -7.10
N PRO A 162 -8.57 -6.12 -8.01
CA PRO A 162 -8.45 -5.93 -9.45
C PRO A 162 -9.75 -5.34 -10.04
N PHE A 163 -10.18 -4.18 -9.53
CA PHE A 163 -11.34 -3.46 -10.04
C PHE A 163 -11.00 -2.65 -11.29
N ASP A 164 -12.03 -2.33 -12.08
CA ASP A 164 -11.84 -1.50 -13.26
C ASP A 164 -11.29 -0.11 -12.89
N VAL A 165 -10.41 0.42 -13.72
CA VAL A 165 -9.71 1.67 -13.43
C VAL A 165 -10.67 2.85 -13.38
N GLU A 166 -10.85 3.42 -12.18
CA GLU A 166 -11.62 4.64 -11.93
C GLU A 166 -10.72 5.80 -11.45
N VAL A 167 -11.36 6.95 -11.17
CA VAL A 167 -10.70 8.18 -10.72
C VAL A 167 -10.04 7.99 -9.35
N THR A 168 -10.66 7.21 -8.46
CA THR A 168 -10.17 6.87 -7.12
C THR A 168 -9.45 5.53 -7.12
N SER A 169 -8.69 5.26 -6.05
CA SER A 169 -8.05 3.95 -5.87
C SER A 169 -9.05 3.03 -5.20
N HIS A 170 -9.16 1.80 -5.65
CA HIS A 170 -9.94 0.78 -4.95
C HIS A 170 -9.10 0.01 -3.91
N CYS A 171 -7.93 0.53 -3.55
CA CYS A 171 -7.14 0.04 -2.42
C CYS A 171 -7.80 0.51 -1.12
N PHE A 172 -8.72 -0.29 -0.57
CA PHE A 172 -9.35 -0.11 0.73
C PHE A 172 -9.62 -1.49 1.35
N LEU A 173 -9.99 -1.54 2.63
CA LEU A 173 -10.40 -2.81 3.25
C LEU A 173 -11.91 -2.99 3.17
N SER A 174 -12.38 -4.08 2.57
CA SER A 174 -13.77 -4.52 2.64
C SER A 174 -14.14 -4.97 4.06
N SER A 175 -15.41 -5.34 4.29
CA SER A 175 -15.82 -5.88 5.59
C SER A 175 -15.16 -7.22 5.91
N THR A 176 -14.90 -8.03 4.89
CA THR A 176 -14.20 -9.32 5.05
C THR A 176 -12.74 -9.05 5.40
N ASP A 177 -12.08 -8.15 4.67
CA ASP A 177 -10.66 -7.84 4.91
C ASP A 177 -10.43 -7.25 6.28
N LEU A 178 -11.32 -6.36 6.72
CA LEU A 178 -11.25 -5.78 8.06
C LEU A 178 -11.41 -6.85 9.15
N SER A 179 -12.31 -7.82 8.94
CA SER A 179 -12.51 -8.92 9.90
C SER A 179 -11.28 -9.81 9.99
N THR A 180 -10.70 -10.17 8.84
CA THR A 180 -9.43 -10.92 8.74
C THR A 180 -8.28 -10.16 9.40
N GLN A 181 -8.15 -8.86 9.10
CA GLN A 181 -7.10 -8.01 9.68
C GLN A 181 -7.23 -7.89 11.20
N LEU A 182 -8.45 -7.72 11.72
CA LEU A 182 -8.70 -7.69 13.16
C LEU A 182 -8.38 -9.04 13.82
N GLN A 183 -8.70 -10.15 13.18
CA GLN A 183 -8.37 -11.49 13.69
C GLN A 183 -6.87 -11.66 13.83
N TRP A 184 -6.09 -11.37 12.79
CA TRP A 184 -4.65 -11.50 12.82
C TRP A 184 -3.94 -10.48 13.72
N GLN A 185 -4.41 -9.23 13.76
CA GLN A 185 -3.87 -8.26 14.72
C GLN A 185 -4.10 -8.71 16.17
N ARG A 186 -5.26 -9.26 16.49
CA ARG A 186 -5.55 -9.77 17.85
C ARG A 186 -4.69 -10.97 18.22
N SER A 187 -4.35 -11.84 17.27
CA SER A 187 -3.45 -12.97 17.55
C SER A 187 -2.00 -12.52 17.66
N GLU A 188 -1.51 -11.65 16.77
CA GLU A 188 -0.09 -11.39 16.60
C GLU A 188 0.44 -10.17 17.38
N ASP A 189 -0.34 -9.08 17.46
CA ASP A 189 0.10 -7.85 18.15
C ASP A 189 0.46 -8.10 19.63
N PRO A 190 -0.30 -8.88 20.43
CA PRO A 190 0.03 -9.17 21.82
C PRO A 190 1.33 -9.97 21.99
N HIS A 191 1.76 -10.70 20.96
CA HIS A 191 3.01 -11.46 20.96
C HIS A 191 4.21 -10.65 20.47
N GLY A 192 4.05 -9.34 20.28
CA GLY A 192 5.13 -8.46 19.83
C GLY A 192 5.33 -8.47 18.32
N ASN A 193 4.37 -9.00 17.55
CA ASN A 193 4.46 -9.08 16.10
C ASN A 193 3.39 -8.19 15.44
N PRO A 194 3.71 -6.93 15.09
CA PRO A 194 2.71 -6.01 14.58
C PRO A 194 2.20 -6.43 13.20
N TRP A 195 0.90 -6.71 13.06
CA TRP A 195 0.33 -7.21 11.80
C TRP A 195 -0.14 -6.11 10.82
N LEU A 196 0.27 -6.19 9.56
CA LEU A 196 -0.02 -5.21 8.50
C LEU A 196 -0.90 -5.80 7.38
N ALA A 197 -1.83 -5.02 6.83
CA ALA A 197 -2.52 -5.34 5.57
C ALA A 197 -2.00 -4.44 4.44
N ILE A 198 -1.71 -5.02 3.26
CA ILE A 198 -1.45 -4.27 2.02
C ILE A 198 -2.48 -4.67 0.96
N VAL A 199 -3.11 -3.69 0.32
CA VAL A 199 -4.04 -3.90 -0.80
C VAL A 199 -3.40 -3.39 -2.08
N ILE A 200 -3.44 -4.18 -3.15
CA ILE A 200 -2.80 -3.86 -4.43
C ILE A 200 -3.84 -3.79 -5.53
N ASP A 201 -3.78 -2.74 -6.35
CA ASP A 201 -4.59 -2.63 -7.55
C ASP A 201 -3.72 -2.90 -8.78
N PRO A 202 -3.73 -4.12 -9.35
CA PRO A 202 -2.86 -4.48 -10.47
C PRO A 202 -3.23 -3.75 -11.77
N LEU A 203 -4.53 -3.51 -12.02
CA LEU A 203 -5.00 -2.88 -13.26
C LEU A 203 -4.66 -1.40 -13.29
N ARG A 204 -4.88 -0.72 -12.16
CA ARG A 204 -4.49 0.69 -12.01
C ARG A 204 -2.98 0.86 -11.98
N SER A 205 -2.26 -0.09 -11.39
CA SER A 205 -0.79 -0.09 -11.43
C SER A 205 -0.26 -0.13 -12.87
N LEU A 206 -0.88 -0.96 -13.72
CA LEU A 206 -0.54 -1.03 -15.14
C LEU A 206 -0.90 0.27 -15.87
N ALA A 207 -2.11 0.80 -15.66
CA ALA A 207 -2.58 2.03 -16.30
C ALA A 207 -1.72 3.26 -15.94
N LYS A 208 -1.29 3.38 -14.67
CA LYS A 208 -0.46 4.50 -14.20
C LYS A 208 1.04 4.27 -14.35
N LYS A 209 1.46 3.05 -14.71
CA LYS A 209 2.87 2.62 -14.79
C LYS A 209 3.65 2.84 -13.49
N ARG A 210 2.97 2.72 -12.35
CA ARG A 210 3.57 2.75 -11.01
C ARG A 210 2.78 1.82 -10.09
N PRO A 211 3.42 1.19 -9.09
CA PRO A 211 2.69 0.39 -8.11
C PRO A 211 1.63 1.26 -7.41
N GLU A 212 0.38 0.81 -7.47
CA GLU A 212 -0.73 1.34 -6.69
C GLU A 212 -1.06 0.35 -5.59
N MET A 213 -0.72 0.77 -4.37
CA MET A 213 -0.88 -0.03 -3.17
C MET A 213 -1.36 0.88 -2.04
N GLY A 214 -2.20 0.34 -1.17
CA GLY A 214 -2.59 0.94 0.10
C GLY A 214 -2.12 0.05 1.25
N ALA A 215 -1.66 0.64 2.35
CA ALA A 215 -1.23 -0.07 3.54
C ALA A 215 -2.13 0.33 4.70
N PHE A 216 -2.62 -0.64 5.47
CA PHE A 216 -3.67 -0.42 6.45
C PHE A 216 -3.43 -1.18 7.75
N ARG A 217 -3.91 -0.59 8.84
CA ARG A 217 -4.10 -1.28 10.13
C ARG A 217 -5.49 -0.97 10.66
N ALA A 218 -6.06 -1.96 11.35
CA ALA A 218 -7.33 -1.82 12.03
C ALA A 218 -7.16 -1.22 13.42
N TYR A 219 -8.11 -0.38 13.81
CA TYR A 219 -8.28 0.10 15.16
C TYR A 219 -8.82 -1.02 16.07
N PRO A 220 -8.38 -1.07 17.34
CA PRO A 220 -9.01 -1.92 18.34
C PRO A 220 -10.52 -1.64 18.45
N PRO A 221 -11.37 -2.64 18.71
CA PRO A 221 -12.84 -2.46 18.80
C PRO A 221 -13.28 -1.40 19.81
N GLU A 222 -12.50 -1.27 20.88
CA GLU A 222 -12.66 -0.32 21.99
C GLU A 222 -12.22 1.12 21.66
N PHE A 223 -11.47 1.33 20.56
CA PHE A 223 -11.04 2.68 20.17
C PHE A 223 -12.14 3.40 19.38
N ALA A 224 -12.60 4.53 19.90
CA ALA A 224 -13.50 5.43 19.19
C ALA A 224 -12.68 6.41 18.32
N ALA A 225 -12.62 6.14 17.02
CA ALA A 225 -12.01 7.05 16.06
C ALA A 225 -12.78 8.38 15.96
N PRO A 226 -12.10 9.50 15.61
CA PRO A 226 -12.76 10.79 15.39
C PRO A 226 -13.85 10.72 14.33
N VAL A 227 -14.96 11.44 14.58
CA VAL A 227 -16.13 11.43 13.70
C VAL A 227 -15.79 12.00 12.33
N ASN A 228 -16.21 11.32 11.26
CA ASN A 228 -16.02 11.72 9.86
C ASN A 228 -14.56 11.78 9.36
N GLU A 229 -13.58 11.29 10.12
CA GLU A 229 -12.22 11.08 9.63
C GLU A 229 -12.24 9.93 8.60
N THR A 230 -11.59 10.09 7.46
CA THR A 230 -11.41 8.98 6.51
C THR A 230 -10.18 8.16 6.91
N PRO A 231 -9.99 6.94 6.38
CA PRO A 231 -8.77 6.17 6.64
C PRO A 231 -7.45 6.95 6.38
N ASP A 232 -7.47 7.93 5.46
CA ASP A 232 -6.33 8.82 5.18
C ASP A 232 -6.12 9.96 6.20
N GLY A 233 -6.98 10.07 7.22
CA GLY A 233 -6.93 11.13 8.22
C GLY A 233 -7.62 12.44 7.81
N GLN A 234 -8.23 12.50 6.63
CA GLN A 234 -8.97 13.69 6.16
C GLN A 234 -10.41 13.67 6.66
N ILE A 235 -10.90 14.79 7.18
CA ILE A 235 -12.30 14.93 7.56
C ILE A 235 -13.11 15.26 6.31
N VAL A 236 -13.96 14.34 5.88
CA VAL A 236 -14.86 14.52 4.73
C VAL A 236 -16.29 14.47 5.24
N THR A 237 -17.05 15.54 5.00
CA THR A 237 -18.43 15.66 5.46
C THR A 237 -19.45 15.06 4.49
N ASP A 238 -19.08 14.87 3.23
CA ASP A 238 -19.96 14.26 2.22
C ASP A 238 -19.96 12.73 2.33
N ASP A 239 -21.12 12.15 2.59
CA ASP A 239 -21.32 10.69 2.72
C ASP A 239 -21.07 9.97 1.40
N THR A 240 -21.52 10.57 0.27
CA THR A 240 -21.44 9.93 -1.04
C THR A 240 -20.00 9.81 -1.51
N ALA A 241 -19.22 10.89 -1.45
CA ALA A 241 -17.79 10.84 -1.78
C ALA A 241 -16.99 9.86 -0.91
N ARG A 242 -17.38 9.65 0.34
CA ARG A 242 -16.71 8.68 1.23
C ARG A 242 -17.02 7.24 0.84
N VAL A 243 -18.27 6.93 0.57
CA VAL A 243 -18.70 5.59 0.13
C VAL A 243 -18.12 5.25 -1.24
N GLU A 244 -18.05 6.21 -2.16
CA GLU A 244 -17.43 6.03 -3.47
C GLU A 244 -15.92 5.73 -3.35
N ARG A 245 -15.23 6.37 -2.41
CA ARG A 245 -13.78 6.22 -2.25
C ARG A 245 -13.37 5.00 -1.42
N TRP A 246 -14.11 4.68 -0.36
CA TRP A 246 -13.72 3.66 0.63
C TRP A 246 -14.68 2.45 0.68
N GLY A 247 -15.62 2.38 -0.27
CA GLY A 247 -16.70 1.41 -0.29
C GLY A 247 -17.73 1.66 0.83
N SER A 248 -18.77 0.84 0.93
CA SER A 248 -19.82 1.01 1.95
C SER A 248 -19.39 0.63 3.37
N CYS A 249 -18.21 0.02 3.54
CA CYS A 249 -17.80 -0.63 4.79
C CYS A 249 -16.88 0.21 5.67
N TRP A 250 -16.48 1.41 5.25
CA TRP A 250 -15.61 2.30 6.01
C TRP A 250 -16.17 2.72 7.39
N ASN A 251 -17.49 2.60 7.59
CA ASN A 251 -18.21 3.10 8.76
C ASN A 251 -19.10 2.06 9.49
N ARG A 252 -19.03 0.77 9.15
CA ARG A 252 -20.16 -0.16 9.41
C ARG A 252 -20.39 -0.61 10.85
N TYR A 253 -19.54 -0.28 11.82
CA TYR A 253 -19.83 -0.59 13.23
C TYR A 253 -20.44 0.63 13.94
N CYS A 254 -21.74 0.52 14.19
CA CYS A 254 -22.46 1.39 15.09
C CYS A 254 -22.25 0.90 16.52
N THR A 255 -21.39 1.56 17.28
CA THR A 255 -21.50 1.43 18.74
C THR A 255 -22.68 2.28 19.16
N GLN A 256 -23.71 1.67 19.73
CA GLN A 256 -24.78 2.41 20.39
C GLN A 256 -24.16 3.05 21.64
N VAL A 257 -23.84 4.33 21.55
CA VAL A 257 -23.44 5.10 22.72
C VAL A 257 -24.72 5.70 23.29
N LEU A 258 -25.13 5.22 24.47
CA LEU A 258 -26.21 5.85 25.22
C LEU A 258 -25.69 7.18 25.76
N VAL A 259 -26.13 8.28 25.15
CA VAL A 259 -25.91 9.63 25.67
C VAL A 259 -27.28 10.15 26.10
N GLY A 260 -27.67 9.87 27.36
CA GLY A 260 -29.00 10.18 27.89
C GLY A 260 -30.10 9.25 27.34
N ASP A 261 -31.36 9.72 27.35
CA ASP A 261 -32.56 8.98 26.89
C ASP A 261 -32.59 8.76 25.36
N ASN A 262 -31.66 9.34 24.60
CA ASN A 262 -31.60 9.21 23.15
C ASN A 262 -30.42 8.34 22.72
N SER A 263 -30.73 7.19 22.11
CA SER A 263 -29.75 6.31 21.47
C SER A 263 -29.18 6.99 20.22
N THR A 264 -27.94 7.50 20.30
CA THR A 264 -27.23 8.03 19.14
C THR A 264 -26.36 6.93 18.55
N ARG A 265 -26.58 6.62 17.27
CA ARG A 265 -25.76 5.68 16.52
C ARG A 265 -24.48 6.38 16.06
N LEU A 266 -23.34 6.04 16.67
CA LEU A 266 -22.04 6.57 16.28
C LEU A 266 -21.38 5.62 15.28
N PHE A 267 -21.16 6.08 14.05
CA PHE A 267 -20.40 5.34 13.05
C PHE A 267 -18.91 5.53 13.32
N VAL A 268 -18.18 4.44 13.56
CA VAL A 268 -16.77 4.47 13.94
C VAL A 268 -15.93 3.86 12.82
N ILE A 269 -14.94 4.61 12.35
CA ILE A 269 -13.93 4.11 11.42
C ILE A 269 -13.10 3.02 12.10
N ARG A 270 -12.89 1.91 11.42
CA ARG A 270 -12.23 0.73 11.99
C ARG A 270 -10.82 0.50 11.48
N TYR A 271 -10.32 1.29 10.54
CA TYR A 271 -8.94 1.18 10.05
C TYR A 271 -8.40 2.52 9.57
N TYR A 272 -7.07 2.62 9.52
CA TYR A 272 -6.36 3.80 9.02
C TYR A 272 -5.29 3.39 8.01
N ALA A 273 -4.99 4.31 7.10
CA ALA A 273 -3.96 4.17 6.10
C ALA A 273 -2.59 4.56 6.66
N LEU A 274 -1.56 3.80 6.26
CA LEU A 274 -0.16 4.10 6.52
C LEU A 274 0.47 4.63 5.22
N GLU A 275 1.36 5.60 5.36
CA GLU A 275 2.13 6.13 4.23
C GLU A 275 3.15 5.08 3.75
N ILE A 276 3.10 4.76 2.46
CA ILE A 276 4.02 3.81 1.83
C ILE A 276 5.25 4.55 1.31
N GLU A 277 6.41 4.20 1.85
CA GLU A 277 7.72 4.61 1.36
C GLU A 277 8.43 3.42 0.70
N TYR A 278 9.20 3.68 -0.34
CA TYR A 278 10.04 2.66 -0.97
C TYR A 278 11.49 2.85 -0.56
N PHE A 279 12.17 1.75 -0.29
CA PHE A 279 13.60 1.76 -0.07
C PHE A 279 14.28 0.77 -1.01
N MET A 280 15.55 0.98 -1.29
CA MET A 280 16.34 0.09 -2.14
C MET A 280 17.78 0.08 -1.64
N SER A 281 18.45 -1.07 -1.76
CA SER A 281 19.87 -1.17 -1.47
C SER A 281 20.70 -0.47 -2.54
N THR A 282 21.89 -0.02 -2.18
CA THR A 282 22.83 0.61 -3.12
C THR A 282 23.20 -0.36 -4.24
N LEU A 283 23.40 -1.64 -3.92
CA LEU A 283 23.64 -2.68 -4.92
C LEU A 283 22.43 -2.89 -5.85
N GLY A 284 21.22 -2.93 -5.29
CA GLY A 284 19.98 -3.07 -6.07
C GLY A 284 19.79 -1.90 -7.05
N ALA A 285 20.07 -0.68 -6.60
CA ALA A 285 20.05 0.51 -7.45
C ALA A 285 21.02 0.40 -8.62
N ASN A 286 22.26 -0.03 -8.35
CA ASN A 286 23.29 -0.21 -9.38
C ASN A 286 22.90 -1.29 -10.40
N VAL A 287 22.40 -2.44 -9.94
CA VAL A 287 21.95 -3.53 -10.81
C VAL A 287 20.78 -3.07 -11.68
N LEU A 288 19.79 -2.38 -11.10
CA LEU A 288 18.66 -1.86 -11.87
C LEU A 288 19.10 -0.81 -12.89
N GLY A 289 20.09 0.02 -12.57
CA GLY A 289 20.72 0.95 -13.53
C GLY A 289 21.31 0.22 -14.73
N VAL A 290 22.12 -0.81 -14.49
CA VAL A 290 22.72 -1.63 -15.57
C VAL A 290 21.64 -2.33 -16.42
N LEU A 291 20.60 -2.87 -15.78
CA LEU A 291 19.50 -3.51 -16.48
C LEU A 291 18.70 -2.51 -17.33
N SER A 292 18.46 -1.32 -16.79
CA SER A 292 17.74 -0.25 -17.49
C SER A 292 18.47 0.18 -18.76
N GLU A 293 19.76 0.47 -18.64
CA GLU A 293 20.60 0.95 -19.74
C GLU A 293 20.82 -0.11 -20.83
N LYS A 294 20.93 -1.39 -20.47
CA LYS A 294 21.30 -2.44 -21.43
C LYS A 294 20.13 -3.26 -21.97
N PHE A 295 19.07 -3.46 -21.20
CA PHE A 295 18.06 -4.48 -21.52
C PHE A 295 16.62 -3.95 -21.48
N LEU A 296 16.26 -3.13 -20.49
CA LEU A 296 14.84 -2.78 -20.27
C LEU A 296 14.35 -1.68 -21.21
N TRP A 297 15.22 -0.76 -21.65
CA TRP A 297 14.81 0.36 -22.51
C TRP A 297 14.18 -0.12 -23.84
N MET A 298 14.70 -1.20 -24.44
CA MET A 298 14.12 -1.78 -25.66
C MET A 298 12.70 -2.28 -25.40
N ARG A 299 12.48 -2.95 -24.28
CA ARG A 299 11.16 -3.43 -23.88
C ARG A 299 10.19 -2.27 -23.63
N THR A 300 10.67 -1.17 -23.04
CA THR A 300 9.88 0.04 -22.82
C THR A 300 9.51 0.74 -24.13
N LEU A 301 10.37 0.71 -25.15
CA LEU A 301 10.05 1.27 -26.48
C LEU A 301 9.18 0.33 -27.30
N SER A 302 9.33 -0.99 -27.14
CA SER A 302 8.50 -1.98 -27.84
C SER A 302 7.13 -2.16 -27.19
N SER A 303 6.96 -1.75 -25.93
CA SER A 303 5.66 -1.88 -25.27
C SER A 303 4.69 -0.89 -25.87
N THR A 304 3.64 -1.43 -26.47
CA THR A 304 2.51 -0.63 -26.97
C THR A 304 1.35 -0.87 -26.00
N PRO A 305 1.02 0.08 -25.11
CA PRO A 305 -0.01 -0.12 -24.07
C PRO A 305 -1.37 -0.51 -24.66
N THR A 306 -1.71 -0.02 -25.85
CA THR A 306 -2.97 -0.36 -26.54
C THR A 306 -3.04 -1.82 -27.00
N LEU A 307 -1.90 -2.48 -27.20
CA LEU A 307 -1.81 -3.89 -27.58
C LEU A 307 -1.68 -4.83 -26.39
N GLU A 308 -1.57 -4.30 -25.17
CA GLU A 308 -1.61 -5.13 -23.98
C GLU A 308 -2.94 -5.89 -23.93
N ARG A 309 -2.88 -7.16 -23.53
CA ARG A 309 -4.02 -8.09 -23.61
C ARG A 309 -5.26 -7.54 -22.91
N GLU A 310 -5.08 -6.95 -21.72
CA GLU A 310 -6.14 -6.30 -20.97
C GLU A 310 -6.82 -5.19 -21.79
N ASN A 311 -6.05 -4.25 -22.34
CA ASN A 311 -6.59 -3.14 -23.12
C ASN A 311 -7.25 -3.65 -24.41
N ARG A 312 -6.64 -4.60 -25.12
CA ARG A 312 -7.19 -5.14 -26.37
C ARG A 312 -8.54 -5.83 -26.17
N GLU A 313 -8.71 -6.56 -25.06
CA GLU A 313 -9.90 -7.36 -24.79
C GLU A 313 -11.01 -6.55 -24.10
N ARG A 314 -10.66 -5.64 -23.18
CA ARG A 314 -11.64 -4.90 -22.35
C ARG A 314 -11.98 -3.50 -22.85
N PHE A 315 -11.23 -2.94 -23.80
CA PHE A 315 -11.47 -1.55 -24.22
C PHE A 315 -12.88 -1.35 -24.78
N SER A 316 -13.38 -2.27 -25.61
CA SER A 316 -14.75 -2.19 -26.14
C SER A 316 -15.80 -2.31 -25.04
N GLU A 317 -15.62 -3.22 -24.08
CA GLU A 317 -16.51 -3.42 -22.93
C GLU A 317 -16.57 -2.14 -22.06
N ARG A 318 -15.42 -1.53 -21.77
CA ARG A 318 -15.34 -0.28 -20.99
C ARG A 318 -16.03 0.88 -21.70
N ILE A 319 -15.88 1.00 -23.02
CA ILE A 319 -16.59 2.00 -23.82
C ILE A 319 -18.11 1.73 -23.80
N GLY A 320 -18.55 0.47 -23.90
CA GLY A 320 -19.95 0.10 -23.77
C GLY A 320 -20.54 0.41 -22.38
N GLY A 321 -19.78 0.15 -21.32
CA GLY A 321 -20.13 0.51 -19.95
C GLY A 321 -20.23 2.02 -19.76
N LEU A 322 -19.30 2.79 -20.35
CA LEU A 322 -19.35 4.25 -20.32
C LEU A 322 -20.57 4.80 -21.07
N ALA A 323 -20.90 4.25 -22.25
CA ALA A 323 -22.11 4.64 -22.98
C ALA A 323 -23.38 4.41 -22.15
N THR A 324 -23.50 3.23 -21.54
CA THR A 324 -24.62 2.92 -20.64
C THR A 324 -24.70 3.89 -19.44
N LYS A 325 -23.56 4.23 -18.84
CA LYS A 325 -23.50 5.21 -17.74
C LYS A 325 -23.93 6.61 -18.21
N LEU A 326 -23.51 7.03 -19.41
CA LEU A 326 -23.89 8.32 -20.00
C LEU A 326 -25.40 8.39 -20.30
N ASP A 327 -25.98 7.33 -20.87
CA ASP A 327 -27.43 7.24 -21.11
C ASP A 327 -28.22 7.35 -19.78
N GLY A 328 -27.72 6.71 -18.72
CA GLY A 328 -28.29 6.81 -17.37
C GLY A 328 -28.19 8.23 -16.77
N CYS A 329 -27.09 8.94 -17.05
CA CYS A 329 -26.94 10.34 -16.66
C CYS A 329 -27.91 11.25 -17.42
N GLU A 330 -28.12 11.04 -18.72
CA GLU A 330 -29.09 11.81 -19.51
C GLU A 330 -30.50 11.67 -18.95
N ALA A 331 -30.92 10.45 -18.60
CA ALA A 331 -32.22 10.20 -17.95
C ALA A 331 -32.33 10.91 -16.58
N SER A 332 -31.25 10.93 -15.79
CA SER A 332 -31.21 11.60 -14.49
C SER A 332 -31.27 13.13 -14.60
N VAL A 333 -30.57 13.71 -15.58
CA VAL A 333 -30.58 15.15 -15.87
C VAL A 333 -31.93 15.59 -16.46
N GLY A 334 -32.56 14.74 -17.27
CA GLY A 334 -33.92 14.96 -17.77
C GLY A 334 -34.95 15.08 -16.65
N ASN A 335 -34.84 14.23 -15.61
CA ASN A 335 -35.70 14.31 -14.43
C ASN A 335 -35.39 15.52 -13.51
N ALA A 336 -34.13 15.95 -13.40
CA ALA A 336 -33.76 17.11 -12.58
C ALA A 336 -34.30 18.44 -13.13
N LYS A 337 -34.54 18.54 -14.46
CA LYS A 337 -35.18 19.71 -15.08
C LYS A 337 -36.67 19.87 -14.74
N GLY A 338 -37.30 18.90 -14.07
CA GLY A 338 -38.69 18.97 -13.61
C GLY A 338 -38.93 19.85 -12.38
N TYR A 339 -37.88 20.31 -11.69
CA TYR A 339 -37.99 21.12 -10.47
C TYR A 339 -37.30 22.49 -10.60
N SER A 340 -37.61 23.27 -11.64
CA SER A 340 -37.43 24.72 -11.56
C SER A 340 -38.42 25.45 -12.48
N CYS A 341 -39.60 25.77 -11.96
CA CYS A 341 -40.32 27.02 -12.22
C CYS A 341 -41.63 27.03 -11.40
N THR A 342 -41.57 27.37 -10.11
CA THR A 342 -42.70 28.05 -9.47
C THR A 342 -42.50 29.53 -9.70
N SER A 343 -43.16 30.03 -10.73
CA SER A 343 -43.36 31.44 -11.01
C SER A 343 -43.85 32.15 -9.74
N LEU A 344 -43.02 33.04 -9.21
CA LEU A 344 -43.48 34.18 -8.42
C LEU A 344 -44.33 35.06 -9.33
N THR A 345 -45.65 34.94 -9.22
CA THR A 345 -46.58 35.97 -9.67
C THR A 345 -47.15 36.67 -8.45
N MET A 346 -47.08 38.01 -8.52
CA MET A 346 -47.51 39.01 -7.52
C MET A 346 -48.88 38.76 -6.92
#